data_AF-A0A8E0QWW2-F1
#
_entry.id   AF-A0A8E0QWW2-F1
#
_cell.length_a   1.000
_cell.length_b   1.000
_cell.length_c   1.000
_cell.angle_alpha   90.00
_cell.angle_beta   90.00
_cell.angle_gamma   90.00
#
_symmetry.space_group_name_H-M   'P 1'
#
loop_
_entity.id
_entity.type
_entity.pdbx_description
1 polymer ?
#
loop_
_entity_poly.entity_id
_entity_poly.type
_entity_poly.pdbx_seq_one_letter_code
_entity_poly.pdbx_strand_id
1 'polypeptide(L)'
;MHLVVALILAASGITNALNCKCSPSDSCWPSDDDWASLNHTVSGRLIRTVPAAAVCYPDEPNYNLAACTAVLGNWTRSAFHAADPVSVDDPVWSDNSCNPIYPNGTSITGNAHAGQQGCTIGNYPVYVINATESEHIQGGIRFAKQWNLRLNIKNTGHGSDRSINHGSLS
;
A
#
# COMPACT_ATOMS: atom_id res chain seq x y z
N MET A 1 50.46 1.11 -43.77
CA MET A 1 49.14 0.66 -43.32
C MET A 1 49.35 -0.26 -42.12
N HIS A 2 49.00 0.17 -40.91
CA HIS A 2 49.06 -0.67 -39.71
C HIS A 2 47.62 -0.83 -39.21
N LEU A 3 47.15 -2.07 -39.18
CA LEU A 3 45.81 -2.45 -38.76
C LEU A 3 45.85 -2.62 -37.23
N VAL A 4 45.14 -1.76 -36.49
CA VAL A 4 44.99 -1.90 -35.03
C VAL A 4 43.70 -2.67 -34.77
N VAL A 5 43.83 -3.88 -34.22
CA VAL A 5 42.69 -4.71 -33.79
C VAL A 5 42.31 -4.29 -32.38
N ALA A 6 41.12 -3.73 -32.20
CA ALA A 6 40.57 -3.39 -30.89
C ALA A 6 39.95 -4.65 -30.26
N LEU A 7 40.52 -5.10 -29.14
CA LEU A 7 39.99 -6.19 -28.34
C LEU A 7 38.91 -5.63 -27.40
N ILE A 8 37.64 -5.89 -27.71
CA ILE A 8 36.53 -5.53 -26.82
C ILE A 8 36.44 -6.61 -25.74
N LEU A 9 36.93 -6.31 -24.52
CA LEU A 9 36.62 -7.11 -23.35
C LEU A 9 35.16 -6.85 -22.94
N ALA A 10 34.26 -7.77 -23.30
CA ALA A 10 32.95 -7.83 -22.67
C ALA A 10 33.12 -8.38 -21.25
N ALA A 11 33.11 -7.49 -20.26
CA ALA A 11 32.95 -7.90 -18.87
C ALA A 11 31.50 -8.36 -18.67
N SER A 12 31.26 -9.66 -18.77
CA SER A 12 30.02 -10.28 -18.32
C SER A 12 29.97 -10.21 -16.80
N GLY A 13 29.54 -9.07 -16.27
CA GLY A 13 29.14 -8.98 -14.87
C GLY A 13 27.96 -9.92 -14.67
N ILE A 14 28.15 -10.99 -13.90
CA ILE A 14 27.03 -11.76 -13.37
C ILE A 14 26.38 -10.86 -12.32
N THR A 15 25.48 -9.97 -12.76
CA THR A 15 24.49 -9.41 -11.87
C THR A 15 23.56 -10.56 -11.53
N ASN A 16 23.69 -11.12 -10.33
CA ASN A 16 22.53 -11.73 -9.69
C ASN A 16 21.52 -10.59 -9.53
N ALA A 17 20.71 -10.34 -10.55
CA ALA A 17 19.54 -9.50 -10.42
C ALA A 17 18.70 -10.18 -9.34
N LEU A 18 18.71 -9.61 -8.13
CA LEU A 18 17.67 -9.88 -7.17
C LEU A 18 16.37 -9.59 -7.90
N ASN A 19 15.62 -10.64 -8.27
CA ASN A 19 14.32 -10.49 -8.88
C ASN A 19 13.40 -9.84 -7.84
N CYS A 20 13.35 -8.50 -7.87
CA CYS A 20 12.50 -7.70 -6.99
C CYS A 20 11.04 -8.14 -7.15
N LYS A 21 10.24 -7.90 -6.11
CA LYS A 21 8.80 -8.00 -6.22
C LYS A 21 8.27 -6.92 -7.15
N CYS A 22 7.25 -7.26 -7.92
CA CYS A 22 6.59 -6.31 -8.79
C CYS A 22 5.85 -5.26 -7.94
N SER A 23 5.97 -4.00 -8.33
CA SER A 23 5.40 -2.84 -7.66
C SER A 23 4.58 -1.98 -8.64
N PRO A 24 3.75 -1.04 -8.15
CA PRO A 24 2.79 -0.32 -9.00
C PRO A 24 3.37 0.48 -10.17
N SER A 25 4.64 0.87 -10.09
CA SER A 25 5.33 1.58 -11.17
C SER A 25 6.00 0.65 -12.19
N ASP A 26 6.04 -0.65 -11.93
CA ASP A 26 6.74 -1.61 -12.77
C ASP A 26 5.86 -2.09 -13.93
N SER A 27 6.47 -2.41 -15.06
CA SER A 27 5.76 -2.92 -16.24
C SER A 27 5.11 -4.29 -16.04
N CYS A 28 5.52 -5.03 -15.00
CA CYS A 28 4.92 -6.31 -14.62
C CYS A 28 3.65 -6.16 -13.78
N TRP A 29 3.26 -4.93 -13.39
CA TRP A 29 2.14 -4.72 -12.49
C TRP A 29 0.83 -5.20 -13.15
N PRO A 30 -0.05 -5.92 -12.43
CA PRO A 30 -1.27 -6.41 -13.03
C PRO A 30 -2.15 -5.27 -13.55
N SER A 31 -2.77 -5.50 -14.71
CA SER A 31 -3.72 -4.55 -15.29
C SER A 31 -5.01 -4.48 -14.46
N ASP A 32 -5.86 -3.48 -14.74
CA ASP A 32 -7.16 -3.36 -14.06
C ASP A 32 -8.05 -4.60 -14.31
N ASP A 33 -7.96 -5.22 -15.48
CA ASP A 33 -8.68 -6.46 -15.80
C ASP A 33 -8.17 -7.65 -14.97
N ASP A 34 -6.86 -7.71 -14.71
CA ASP A 34 -6.27 -8.74 -13.84
C ASP A 34 -6.74 -8.59 -12.40
N TRP A 35 -6.79 -7.34 -11.89
CA TRP A 35 -7.36 -7.04 -10.57
C TRP A 35 -8.86 -7.35 -10.50
N ALA A 36 -9.62 -7.08 -11.57
CA ALA A 36 -11.03 -7.45 -11.65
C ALA A 36 -11.23 -8.97 -11.64
N SER A 37 -10.37 -9.72 -12.32
CA SER A 37 -10.35 -11.19 -12.29
C SER A 37 -10.05 -11.74 -10.89
N LEU A 38 -9.09 -11.14 -10.17
CA LEU A 38 -8.89 -11.46 -8.75
C LEU A 38 -10.14 -11.16 -7.94
N ASN A 39 -10.76 -9.99 -8.13
CA ASN A 39 -11.96 -9.61 -7.40
C ASN A 39 -13.09 -10.62 -7.58
N HIS A 40 -13.30 -11.10 -8.82
CA HIS A 40 -14.24 -12.21 -9.08
C HIS A 40 -13.83 -13.50 -8.37
N THR A 41 -12.54 -13.87 -8.42
CA THR A 41 -11.99 -15.06 -7.76
C THR A 41 -12.18 -15.04 -6.24
N VAL A 42 -12.12 -13.86 -5.62
CA VAL A 42 -12.35 -13.66 -4.18
C VAL A 42 -13.78 -13.21 -3.86
N SER A 43 -14.76 -13.52 -4.73
CA SER A 43 -16.18 -13.27 -4.49
C SER A 43 -16.54 -11.80 -4.18
N GLY A 44 -15.87 -10.86 -4.85
CA GLY A 44 -16.12 -9.42 -4.68
C GLY A 44 -15.45 -8.79 -3.46
N ARG A 45 -14.51 -9.49 -2.80
CA ARG A 45 -13.88 -9.06 -1.53
C ARG A 45 -12.56 -8.33 -1.70
N LEU A 46 -12.20 -7.93 -2.92
CA LEU A 46 -11.02 -7.12 -3.16
C LEU A 46 -11.35 -5.64 -2.91
N ILE A 47 -10.60 -5.02 -2.01
CA ILE A 47 -10.72 -3.62 -1.63
C ILE A 47 -9.53 -2.87 -2.22
N ARG A 48 -9.81 -1.82 -3.01
CA ARG A 48 -8.78 -0.84 -3.36
C ARG A 48 -8.54 0.06 -2.16
N THR A 49 -7.28 0.19 -1.77
CA THR A 49 -6.93 0.92 -0.56
C THR A 49 -7.29 2.40 -0.64
N VAL A 50 -7.95 2.87 0.41
CA VAL A 50 -8.15 4.27 0.74
C VAL A 50 -7.71 4.45 2.20
N PRO A 51 -6.68 5.24 2.52
CA PRO A 51 -6.26 5.45 3.90
C PRO A 51 -7.42 5.97 4.75
N ALA A 52 -7.57 5.43 5.97
CA ALA A 52 -8.70 5.77 6.86
C ALA A 52 -8.83 7.28 7.12
N ALA A 53 -7.71 8.02 7.14
CA ALA A 53 -7.68 9.46 7.35
C ALA A 53 -7.86 10.31 6.09
N ALA A 54 -8.00 9.73 4.89
CA ALA A 54 -8.22 10.48 3.66
C ALA A 54 -9.45 11.41 3.75
N VAL A 55 -10.46 11.00 4.52
CA VAL A 55 -11.66 11.81 4.83
C VAL A 55 -11.36 13.17 5.50
N CYS A 56 -10.14 13.36 6.02
CA CYS A 56 -9.70 14.63 6.62
C CYS A 56 -9.11 15.64 5.64
N TYR A 57 -8.83 15.24 4.40
CA TYR A 57 -8.13 16.06 3.43
C TYR A 57 -9.11 16.65 2.40
N PRO A 58 -9.26 17.99 2.30
CA PRO A 58 -10.25 18.62 1.42
C PRO A 58 -10.13 18.29 -0.07
N ASP A 59 -8.93 17.96 -0.53
CA ASP A 59 -8.66 17.61 -1.93
C ASP A 59 -8.97 16.14 -2.25
N GLU A 60 -9.27 15.32 -1.24
CA GLU A 60 -9.62 13.91 -1.44
C GLU A 60 -11.10 13.75 -1.83
N PRO A 61 -11.43 12.82 -2.76
CA PRO A 61 -12.81 12.61 -3.20
C PRO A 61 -13.78 12.21 -2.07
N ASN A 62 -13.27 11.60 -1.00
CA ASN A 62 -14.04 11.16 0.15
C ASN A 62 -13.97 12.12 1.35
N TYR A 63 -13.53 13.37 1.16
CA TYR A 63 -13.50 14.38 2.20
C TYR A 63 -14.85 14.48 2.92
N ASN A 64 -14.82 14.35 4.25
CA ASN A 64 -16.00 14.47 5.09
C ASN A 64 -15.60 14.92 6.50
N LEU A 65 -15.97 16.15 6.85
CA LEU A 65 -15.58 16.76 8.13
C LEU A 65 -16.10 15.98 9.35
N ALA A 66 -17.30 15.40 9.28
CA ALA A 66 -17.86 14.61 10.38
C ALA A 66 -17.11 13.27 10.54
N ALA A 67 -16.82 12.59 9.43
CA ALA A 67 -16.00 11.38 9.45
C ALA A 67 -14.58 11.68 9.93
N CYS A 68 -13.97 12.78 9.50
CA CYS A 68 -12.67 13.22 9.98
C CYS A 68 -12.67 13.46 11.49
N THR A 69 -13.71 14.10 12.02
CA THR A 69 -13.86 14.29 13.48
C THR A 69 -13.89 12.95 14.21
N ALA A 70 -14.58 11.95 13.66
CA ALA A 70 -14.61 10.59 14.22
C ALA A 70 -13.24 9.90 14.13
N VAL A 71 -12.52 10.03 13.00
CA VAL A 71 -11.16 9.49 12.82
C VAL A 71 -10.19 10.13 13.82
N LEU A 72 -10.16 11.46 13.91
CA LEU A 72 -9.33 12.20 14.88
C LEU A 72 -9.59 11.73 16.33
N GLY A 73 -10.86 11.56 16.71
CA GLY A 73 -11.24 11.12 18.05
C GLY A 73 -10.90 9.66 18.38
N ASN A 74 -10.66 8.82 17.37
CA ASN A 74 -10.34 7.40 17.55
C ASN A 74 -8.92 7.00 17.12
N TRP A 75 -8.13 7.92 16.55
CA TRP A 75 -6.82 7.63 15.95
C TRP A 75 -5.80 7.01 16.91
N THR A 76 -5.97 7.16 18.22
CA THR A 76 -5.06 6.55 19.21
C THR A 76 -5.57 5.23 19.76
N ARG A 77 -6.68 4.71 19.22
CA ARG A 77 -7.32 3.47 19.67
C ARG A 77 -7.00 2.32 18.71
N SER A 78 -6.24 1.33 19.17
CA SER A 78 -5.95 0.12 18.37
C SER A 78 -7.21 -0.58 17.86
N ALA A 79 -8.33 -0.51 18.58
CA ALA A 79 -9.59 -1.08 18.12
C ALA A 79 -10.14 -0.42 16.85
N PHE A 80 -9.87 0.87 16.63
CA PHE A 80 -10.24 1.57 15.40
C PHE A 80 -9.42 1.05 14.21
N HIS A 81 -8.10 0.98 14.37
CA HIS A 81 -7.21 0.47 13.32
C HIS A 81 -7.43 -1.02 13.02
N ALA A 82 -7.71 -1.83 14.05
CA ALA A 82 -8.02 -3.25 13.89
C ALA A 82 -9.34 -3.51 13.17
N ALA A 83 -10.32 -2.60 13.30
CA ALA A 83 -11.60 -2.71 12.61
C ALA A 83 -11.53 -2.22 11.15
N ASP A 84 -10.52 -1.44 10.79
CA ASP A 84 -10.30 -0.96 9.43
C ASP A 84 -9.42 -1.94 8.62
N PRO A 85 -9.81 -2.31 7.38
CA PRO A 85 -9.07 -3.29 6.58
C PRO A 85 -7.69 -2.81 6.13
N VAL A 86 -7.42 -1.50 6.13
CA VAL A 86 -6.18 -0.89 5.63
C VAL A 86 -5.31 -0.38 6.78
N SER A 87 -5.93 0.23 7.78
CA SER A 87 -5.25 1.01 8.80
C SER A 87 -4.35 0.16 9.72
N VAL A 88 -3.34 0.82 10.30
CA VAL A 88 -2.38 0.28 11.27
C VAL A 88 -2.18 1.25 12.43
N ASP A 89 -1.82 0.72 13.59
CA ASP A 89 -1.76 1.48 14.85
C ASP A 89 -0.69 2.58 14.86
N ASP A 90 0.45 2.32 14.23
CA ASP A 90 1.60 3.21 14.25
C ASP A 90 1.83 3.79 12.85
N PRO A 91 1.47 5.08 12.62
CA PRO A 91 1.52 5.70 11.31
C PRO A 91 2.94 5.87 10.77
N VAL A 92 3.99 5.73 11.59
CA VAL A 92 5.37 5.78 11.09
C VAL A 92 5.62 4.68 10.05
N TRP A 93 4.97 3.52 10.20
CA TRP A 93 5.13 2.40 9.27
C TRP A 93 4.39 2.62 7.95
N SER A 94 3.35 3.48 7.95
CA SER A 94 2.72 3.97 6.72
C SER A 94 3.43 5.19 6.12
N ASP A 95 4.66 5.50 6.57
CA ASP A 95 5.42 6.69 6.17
C ASP A 95 4.76 8.03 6.59
N ASN A 96 3.90 8.02 7.60
CA ASN A 96 3.06 9.16 7.99
C ASN A 96 2.31 9.80 6.79
N SER A 97 2.04 9.01 5.75
CA SER A 97 1.65 9.48 4.42
C SER A 97 0.25 10.09 4.36
N CYS A 98 -0.58 9.77 5.35
CA CYS A 98 -1.96 10.23 5.45
C CYS A 98 -2.45 10.11 6.91
N ASN A 99 -1.93 10.97 7.77
CA ASN A 99 -2.39 11.10 9.15
C ASN A 99 -3.56 12.08 9.19
N PRO A 100 -4.54 11.92 10.11
CA PRO A 100 -5.67 12.84 10.15
C PRO A 100 -5.20 14.25 10.51
N ILE A 101 -5.74 15.23 9.79
CA ILE A 101 -5.42 16.65 9.96
C ILE A 101 -6.58 17.38 10.63
N TYR A 102 -6.25 18.38 11.44
CA TYR A 102 -7.22 19.36 11.93
C TYR A 102 -7.63 20.34 10.81
N PRO A 103 -8.73 21.09 10.96
CA PRO A 103 -9.16 22.07 9.96
C PRO A 103 -8.12 23.14 9.59
N ASN A 104 -7.12 23.37 10.44
CA ASN A 104 -6.01 24.28 10.16
C ASN A 104 -4.89 23.65 9.32
N GLY A 105 -5.05 22.40 8.85
CA GLY A 105 -4.06 21.68 8.04
C GLY A 105 -2.94 21.00 8.84
N THR A 106 -2.93 21.09 10.17
CA THR A 106 -1.91 20.42 10.99
C THR A 106 -2.28 18.96 11.24
N SER A 107 -1.35 18.03 11.01
CA SER A 107 -1.52 16.60 11.35
C SER A 107 -1.66 16.40 12.86
N ILE A 108 -2.38 15.36 13.27
CA ILE A 108 -2.42 14.87 14.66
C ILE A 108 -1.02 14.58 15.25
N THR A 109 -0.03 14.30 14.39
CA THR A 109 1.38 14.08 14.79
C THR A 109 2.21 15.37 14.88
N GLY A 110 1.61 16.55 14.67
CA GLY A 110 2.25 17.85 14.83
C GLY A 110 2.88 18.43 13.55
N ASN A 111 2.75 17.78 12.40
CA ASN A 111 3.20 18.33 11.13
C ASN A 111 2.27 19.46 10.65
N ALA A 112 2.72 20.70 10.74
CA ALA A 112 1.97 21.89 10.32
C ALA A 112 1.76 22.02 8.80
N HIS A 113 2.47 21.22 8.00
CA HIS A 113 2.41 21.27 6.53
C HIS A 113 1.61 20.10 5.92
N ALA A 114 0.97 19.27 6.75
CA ALA A 114 0.31 18.05 6.30
C ALA A 114 -0.85 18.33 5.33
N GLY A 115 -1.63 19.39 5.58
CA GLY A 115 -2.71 19.81 4.69
C GLY A 115 -2.22 20.17 3.28
N GLN A 116 -1.05 20.79 3.15
CA GLN A 116 -0.45 21.10 1.84
C GLN A 116 0.22 19.90 1.19
N GLN A 117 0.75 18.97 1.99
CA GLN A 117 1.36 17.72 1.51
C GLN A 117 0.32 16.73 0.97
N GLY A 118 -0.93 16.82 1.47
CA GLY A 118 -2.02 15.95 1.07
C GLY A 118 -1.98 14.57 1.73
N CYS A 119 -2.85 13.69 1.24
CA CYS A 119 -2.92 12.29 1.65
C CYS A 119 -2.37 11.43 0.52
N THR A 120 -1.47 10.51 0.84
CA THR A 120 -1.02 9.50 -0.12
C THR A 120 -1.05 8.11 0.51
N ILE A 121 -1.03 7.08 -0.34
CA ILE A 121 -1.07 5.70 0.12
C ILE A 121 0.19 5.27 0.90
N GLY A 122 1.33 5.95 0.72
CA GLY A 122 2.57 5.60 1.41
C GLY A 122 2.88 4.10 1.35
N ASN A 123 3.15 3.49 2.50
CA ASN A 123 3.43 2.04 2.59
C ASN A 123 2.18 1.17 2.72
N TYR A 124 0.96 1.72 2.69
CA TYR A 124 -0.25 0.88 2.72
C TYR A 124 -0.26 -0.10 1.52
N PRO A 125 -0.80 -1.31 1.69
CA PRO A 125 -1.00 -2.23 0.56
C PRO A 125 -1.89 -1.56 -0.49
N VAL A 126 -1.71 -1.84 -1.77
CA VAL A 126 -2.51 -1.21 -2.84
C VAL A 126 -3.92 -1.79 -2.89
N TYR A 127 -4.00 -3.09 -2.62
CA TYR A 127 -5.24 -3.83 -2.50
C TYR A 127 -5.23 -4.69 -1.24
N VAL A 128 -6.41 -4.88 -0.66
CA VAL A 128 -6.66 -5.75 0.50
C VAL A 128 -7.75 -6.74 0.15
N ILE A 129 -7.58 -8.01 0.46
CA ILE A 129 -8.64 -9.02 0.39
C ILE A 129 -9.32 -9.12 1.76
N ASN A 130 -10.61 -8.81 1.84
CA ASN A 130 -11.42 -9.04 3.04
C ASN A 130 -11.78 -10.53 3.17
N ALA A 131 -10.79 -11.34 3.51
CA ALA A 131 -10.88 -12.80 3.51
C ALA A 131 -11.70 -13.34 4.69
N THR A 132 -12.85 -13.95 4.39
CA THR A 132 -13.68 -14.66 5.39
C THR A 132 -13.64 -16.18 5.28
N GLU A 133 -12.98 -16.71 4.24
CA GLU A 133 -12.95 -18.13 3.89
C GLU A 133 -11.58 -18.47 3.31
N SER A 134 -11.21 -19.75 3.33
CA SER A 134 -9.88 -20.21 2.94
C SER A 134 -9.59 -19.97 1.46
N GLU A 135 -10.64 -19.99 0.65
CA GLU A 135 -10.66 -19.84 -0.80
C GLU A 135 -10.20 -18.43 -1.21
N HIS A 136 -10.58 -17.40 -0.43
CA HIS A 136 -10.13 -16.02 -0.64
C HIS A 136 -8.61 -15.90 -0.45
N ILE A 137 -8.08 -16.52 0.61
CA ILE A 137 -6.64 -16.53 0.92
C ILE A 137 -5.88 -17.27 -0.19
N GLN A 138 -6.37 -18.43 -0.60
CA GLN A 138 -5.77 -19.19 -1.69
C GLN A 138 -5.78 -18.42 -3.01
N GLY A 139 -6.88 -17.72 -3.31
CA GLY A 139 -6.99 -16.83 -4.47
C GLY A 139 -5.92 -15.74 -4.47
N GLY A 140 -5.80 -15.01 -3.35
CA GLY A 140 -4.79 -13.97 -3.16
C GLY A 140 -3.35 -14.48 -3.30
N ILE A 141 -3.03 -15.62 -2.67
CA ILE A 141 -1.69 -16.22 -2.74
C ILE A 141 -1.35 -16.65 -4.18
N ARG A 142 -2.29 -17.30 -4.88
CA ARG A 142 -2.09 -17.71 -6.27
C ARG A 142 -1.86 -16.50 -7.18
N PHE A 143 -2.65 -15.45 -7.02
CA PHE A 143 -2.52 -14.22 -7.79
C PHE A 143 -1.18 -13.51 -7.52
N ALA A 144 -0.82 -13.32 -6.25
CA ALA A 144 0.46 -12.70 -5.91
C ALA A 144 1.66 -13.51 -6.40
N LYS A 145 1.57 -14.84 -6.42
CA LYS A 145 2.60 -15.70 -7.00
C LYS A 145 2.69 -15.51 -8.53
N GLN A 146 1.54 -15.52 -9.22
CA GLN A 146 1.47 -15.34 -10.67
C GLN A 146 2.11 -14.02 -11.12
N TRP A 147 1.83 -12.94 -10.39
CA TRP A 147 2.28 -11.58 -10.71
C TRP A 147 3.54 -11.14 -9.97
N ASN A 148 4.19 -12.06 -9.25
CA ASN A 148 5.36 -11.79 -8.41
C ASN A 148 5.18 -10.58 -7.47
N LEU A 149 3.99 -10.43 -6.90
CA LEU A 149 3.67 -9.36 -5.95
C LEU A 149 4.23 -9.66 -4.56
N ARG A 150 4.43 -8.59 -3.78
CA ARG A 150 4.65 -8.72 -2.34
C ARG A 150 3.32 -9.07 -1.66
N LEU A 151 3.31 -10.12 -0.86
CA LEU A 151 2.20 -10.43 0.03
C LEU A 151 2.42 -9.76 1.38
N ASN A 152 1.40 -9.11 1.89
CA ASN A 152 1.31 -8.59 3.24
C ASN A 152 0.25 -9.40 4.00
N ILE A 153 0.46 -9.66 5.29
CA ILE A 153 -0.53 -10.36 6.11
C ILE A 153 -0.85 -9.44 7.27
N LYS A 154 -2.06 -8.88 7.27
CA LYS A 154 -2.57 -8.04 8.35
C LYS A 154 -3.71 -8.76 9.07
N ASN A 155 -3.63 -8.78 10.41
CA ASN A 155 -4.77 -9.06 11.26
C ASN A 155 -5.28 -7.73 11.85
N THR A 156 -4.76 -7.32 13.01
CA THR A 156 -5.17 -6.08 13.68
C THR A 156 -4.42 -4.83 13.23
N GLY A 157 -3.27 -4.96 12.56
CA GLY A 157 -2.41 -3.81 12.25
C GLY A 157 -1.62 -3.27 13.44
N HIS A 158 -1.59 -4.02 14.56
CA HIS A 158 -0.83 -3.65 15.74
C HIS A 158 0.65 -4.04 15.61
N GLY A 159 1.54 -3.06 15.64
CA GLY A 159 2.98 -3.22 15.82
C GLY A 159 3.79 -3.58 14.56
N SER A 160 4.94 -2.92 14.44
CA SER A 160 6.02 -3.14 13.46
C SER A 160 5.67 -2.99 11.97
N ASP A 161 6.72 -2.89 11.17
CA ASP A 161 6.76 -2.97 9.70
C ASP A 161 6.16 -4.26 9.08
N ARG A 162 5.74 -5.25 9.87
CA ARG A 162 5.36 -6.58 9.34
C ARG A 162 3.94 -6.62 8.77
N SER A 163 3.07 -5.72 9.19
CA SER A 163 1.65 -5.71 8.78
C SER A 163 1.31 -4.64 7.74
N ILE A 164 2.31 -3.92 7.23
CA ILE A 164 2.13 -2.87 6.23
C ILE A 164 3.33 -2.81 5.31
N ASN A 165 3.09 -2.84 4.00
CA ASN A 165 4.16 -2.94 3.01
C ASN A 165 3.79 -2.27 1.69
N HIS A 166 4.63 -1.35 1.23
CA HIS A 166 4.44 -0.64 -0.02
C HIS A 166 4.24 -1.60 -1.20
N GLY A 167 3.29 -1.28 -2.07
CA GLY A 167 3.07 -2.00 -3.34
C GLY A 167 2.58 -3.44 -3.16
N SER A 168 2.12 -3.82 -1.97
CA SER A 168 1.70 -5.19 -1.67
C SER A 168 0.21 -5.44 -1.92
N LEU A 169 -0.14 -6.73 -2.03
CA LEU A 169 -1.48 -7.26 -1.84
C LEU A 169 -1.57 -7.78 -0.41
N SER A 170 -2.55 -7.30 0.36
CA SER A 170 -2.79 -7.74 1.74
C SER A 170 -4.00 -8.63 1.91
#